data_AF-A0A2K1PIL6-F1
#
_entry.id   AF-A0A2K1PIL6-F1
#
_cell.length_a   1.000
_cell.length_b   1.000
_cell.length_c   1.000
_cell.angle_alpha   90.00
_cell.angle_beta   90.00
_cell.angle_gamma   90.00
#
_symmetry.space_group_name_H-M   'P 1'
#
loop_
_entity.id
_entity.type
_entity.pdbx_description
1 polymer ?
#
loop_
_entity_poly.entity_id
_entity_poly.type
_entity_poly.pdbx_seq_one_letter_code
_entity_poly.pdbx_strand_id
1 'polypeptide(L)'
;MKKIFLIGFYGYGNFGDDLLLKSFLQILNEIKFDGILYLPLENELEFNEKYRFQIITVSRFNFYELRRTIKDCDAIIFGGGNLFQSETSYRSFMYYYYIAYLGAKFNKTILLLSQGFGSFKEKRSLQKLKKILSYPKLYGNLRDKTSYAFASRCNKNISLGVDVGPYAFLNYTYEKTDKISVCLKEEHDLQHLTEFLSTFENYSLSTLVINANQDALKNYELVENIRKKTNVLAEFPFKDPNKIIKEISESKIIISDRLHSALTGIFFAGQTITFNNIKNRRVLKNIKEDYNFFYKNTSEIPFIYYDTVSSNYDFKEASDIYKDKLQKTIFDIKTLIQSIL
;
A
#
# COMPACT_ATOMS: atom_id res chain seq x y z
N MET A 1 -15.33 27.52 0.41
CA MET A 1 -14.49 26.49 -0.22
C MET A 1 -14.46 25.28 0.68
N LYS A 2 -14.56 24.07 0.11
CA LYS A 2 -14.53 22.81 0.86
C LYS A 2 -13.10 22.48 1.29
N LYS A 3 -12.92 21.89 2.47
CA LYS A 3 -11.61 21.65 3.07
C LYS A 3 -11.48 20.20 3.52
N ILE A 4 -10.50 19.48 2.97
CA ILE A 4 -10.22 18.08 3.32
C ILE A 4 -8.91 18.04 4.08
N PHE A 5 -8.88 17.27 5.17
CA PHE A 5 -7.65 16.90 5.85
C PHE A 5 -7.29 15.46 5.48
N LEU A 6 -6.30 15.27 4.59
CA LEU A 6 -5.86 13.95 4.14
C LEU A 6 -4.62 13.54 4.94
N ILE A 7 -4.67 12.36 5.56
CA ILE A 7 -3.59 11.87 6.40
C ILE A 7 -3.22 10.42 6.11
N GLY A 8 -1.92 10.17 6.03
CA GLY A 8 -1.30 8.86 5.87
C GLY A 8 0.13 8.84 6.39
N PHE A 9 0.94 7.91 5.90
CA PHE A 9 2.37 7.82 6.18
C PHE A 9 3.19 8.29 4.97
N TYR A 10 2.85 9.48 4.45
CA TYR A 10 3.41 10.02 3.21
C TYR A 10 4.68 10.83 3.46
N GLY A 11 5.55 10.94 2.45
CA GLY A 11 6.75 11.79 2.52
C GLY A 11 7.91 11.16 3.30
N TYR A 12 7.85 9.85 3.54
CA TYR A 12 8.92 9.08 4.19
C TYR A 12 9.78 8.28 3.19
N GLY A 13 9.62 8.52 1.89
CA GLY A 13 10.33 7.76 0.84
C GLY A 13 9.93 6.28 0.84
N ASN A 14 8.66 6.00 1.11
CA ASN A 14 8.09 4.65 1.04
C ASN A 14 7.19 4.58 -0.19
N PHE A 15 7.66 3.90 -1.23
CA PHE A 15 6.95 3.76 -2.50
C PHE A 15 5.48 3.38 -2.31
N GLY A 16 5.18 2.49 -1.37
CA GLY A 16 3.81 2.05 -1.13
C GLY A 16 2.88 3.13 -0.55
N ASP A 17 3.35 3.90 0.42
CA ASP A 17 2.53 4.94 1.03
C ASP A 17 2.41 6.16 0.09
N ASP A 18 3.49 6.50 -0.63
CA ASP A 18 3.47 7.57 -1.62
C ASP A 18 2.59 7.21 -2.83
N LEU A 19 2.50 5.91 -3.17
CA LEU A 19 1.56 5.39 -4.16
C LEU A 19 0.09 5.56 -3.73
N LEU A 20 -0.21 5.35 -2.44
CA LEU A 20 -1.54 5.63 -1.89
C LEU A 20 -1.87 7.13 -1.99
N LEU A 21 -0.92 8.02 -1.65
CA LEU A 21 -1.11 9.47 -1.80
C LEU A 21 -1.42 9.83 -3.26
N LYS A 22 -0.63 9.34 -4.22
CA LYS A 22 -0.85 9.57 -5.65
C LYS A 22 -2.25 9.15 -6.09
N SER A 23 -2.70 7.98 -5.62
CA SER A 23 -4.05 7.48 -5.91
C SER A 23 -5.16 8.38 -5.34
N PHE A 24 -5.01 8.89 -4.10
CA PHE A 24 -5.98 9.81 -3.54
C PHE A 24 -6.00 11.17 -4.23
N LEU A 25 -4.84 11.70 -4.64
CA LEU A 25 -4.78 12.96 -5.41
C LEU A 25 -5.47 12.79 -6.76
N GLN A 26 -5.26 11.67 -7.44
CA GLN A 26 -5.95 11.33 -8.69
C GLN A 26 -7.47 11.23 -8.48
N ILE A 27 -7.93 10.52 -7.45
CA ILE A 27 -9.36 10.40 -7.09
C ILE A 27 -9.98 11.79 -6.90
N LEU A 28 -9.34 12.67 -6.11
CA LEU A 28 -9.83 14.02 -5.85
C LEU A 28 -9.88 14.87 -7.12
N ASN A 29 -8.88 14.74 -7.99
CA ASN A 29 -8.83 15.44 -9.27
C ASN A 29 -9.96 15.00 -10.21
N GLU A 30 -10.22 13.69 -10.31
CA GLU A 30 -11.24 13.13 -11.18
C GLU A 30 -12.67 13.43 -10.74
N ILE A 31 -12.93 13.52 -9.42
CA ILE A 31 -14.22 14.04 -8.92
C ILE A 31 -14.35 15.56 -9.04
N LYS A 32 -13.35 16.22 -9.65
CA LYS A 32 -13.28 17.67 -9.85
C LYS A 32 -13.36 18.46 -8.55
N PHE A 33 -12.78 17.93 -7.47
CA PHE A 33 -12.73 18.61 -6.18
C PHE A 33 -12.10 20.01 -6.34
N ASP A 34 -12.78 21.02 -5.82
CA ASP A 34 -12.36 22.41 -5.84
C ASP A 34 -12.42 22.96 -4.41
N GLY A 35 -11.24 23.20 -3.83
CA GLY A 35 -11.10 23.46 -2.41
C GLY A 35 -9.67 23.41 -1.92
N ILE A 36 -9.51 23.15 -0.61
CA ILE A 36 -8.21 23.04 0.07
C ILE A 36 -8.02 21.60 0.55
N LEU A 37 -6.87 21.03 0.23
CA LEU A 37 -6.37 19.77 0.76
C LEU A 37 -5.24 20.06 1.75
N TYR A 38 -5.52 19.90 3.04
CA TYR A 38 -4.50 19.90 4.07
C TYR A 38 -3.79 18.55 4.13
N LEU A 39 -2.47 18.58 4.03
CA LEU A 39 -1.63 17.39 3.99
C LEU A 39 -0.52 17.46 5.05
N PRO A 40 -0.66 16.74 6.17
CA PRO A 40 0.37 16.70 7.20
C PRO A 40 1.60 15.93 6.72
N LEU A 41 2.73 16.62 6.59
CA LEU A 41 4.00 16.04 6.14
C LEU A 41 5.12 16.38 7.12
N GLU A 42 6.16 15.55 7.11
CA GLU A 42 7.43 15.84 7.78
C GLU A 42 8.43 16.45 6.80
N ASN A 43 8.52 15.88 5.59
CA ASN A 43 9.38 16.34 4.51
C ASN A 43 8.54 17.00 3.41
N GLU A 44 9.12 17.96 2.70
CA GLU A 44 8.48 18.54 1.51
C GLU A 44 8.29 17.47 0.43
N LEU A 45 7.12 17.49 -0.20
CA LEU A 45 6.81 16.67 -1.36
C LEU A 45 6.56 17.61 -2.54
N GLU A 46 7.20 17.32 -3.66
CA GLU A 46 6.95 18.03 -4.91
C GLU A 46 5.69 17.47 -5.59
N PHE A 47 4.78 18.35 -5.94
CA PHE A 47 3.56 18.03 -6.69
C PHE A 47 3.71 18.57 -8.11
N ASN A 48 4.08 17.68 -9.03
CA ASN A 48 4.34 18.05 -10.43
C ASN A 48 3.06 18.22 -11.27
N GLU A 49 1.90 17.81 -10.74
CA GLU A 49 0.61 17.89 -11.40
C GLU A 49 -0.14 19.17 -11.02
N LYS A 50 -0.85 19.77 -11.99
CA LYS A 50 -1.76 20.89 -11.72
C LYS A 50 -3.10 20.35 -11.26
N TYR A 51 -3.38 20.49 -9.96
CA TYR A 51 -4.68 20.14 -9.37
C TYR A 51 -5.64 21.34 -9.39
N ARG A 52 -6.95 21.06 -9.44
CA ARG A 52 -8.01 22.10 -9.31
C ARG A 52 -8.17 22.60 -7.86
N PHE A 53 -7.58 21.89 -6.90
CA PHE A 53 -7.59 22.22 -5.49
C PHE A 53 -6.20 22.67 -5.04
N GLN A 54 -6.16 23.49 -4.00
CA GLN A 54 -4.92 23.93 -3.37
C GLN A 54 -4.44 22.87 -2.37
N ILE A 55 -3.18 22.47 -2.47
CA ILE A 55 -2.53 21.64 -1.44
C ILE A 55 -1.82 22.57 -0.45
N ILE A 56 -2.13 22.43 0.83
CA ILE A 56 -1.47 23.13 1.93
C ILE A 56 -0.81 22.10 2.83
N THR A 57 0.52 22.14 2.91
CA THR A 57 1.28 21.29 3.82
C THR A 57 1.12 21.78 5.25
N VAL A 58 1.06 20.83 6.19
CA VAL A 58 0.89 21.11 7.63
C VAL A 58 1.98 20.37 8.38
N SER A 59 2.60 21.00 9.38
CA SER A 59 3.64 20.31 10.17
C SER A 59 3.05 19.13 10.93
N ARG A 60 3.54 17.92 10.63
CA ARG A 60 3.07 16.67 11.26
C ARG A 60 3.26 16.63 12.78
N PHE A 61 4.24 17.34 13.32
CA PHE A 61 4.56 17.35 14.75
C PHE A 61 4.07 18.59 15.50
N ASN A 62 3.52 19.58 14.79
CA ASN A 62 2.90 20.74 15.42
C ASN A 62 1.45 20.43 15.80
N PHE A 63 1.25 19.90 17.01
CA PHE A 63 -0.10 19.54 17.50
C PHE A 63 -1.07 20.71 17.58
N TYR A 64 -0.59 21.93 17.81
CA TYR A 64 -1.44 23.12 17.82
C TYR A 64 -1.95 23.43 16.41
N GLU A 65 -1.06 23.41 15.42
CA GLU A 65 -1.40 23.59 14.02
C GLU A 65 -2.36 22.49 13.53
N LEU A 66 -2.04 21.22 13.80
CA LEU A 66 -2.93 20.09 13.48
C LEU A 66 -4.33 20.29 14.07
N ARG A 67 -4.43 20.67 15.34
CA ARG A 67 -5.72 20.92 15.99
C ARG A 67 -6.49 22.06 15.32
N ARG A 68 -5.81 23.15 14.96
CA ARG A 68 -6.42 24.29 14.26
C ARG A 68 -6.93 23.88 12.89
N THR A 69 -6.12 23.16 12.12
CA THR A 69 -6.46 22.69 10.78
C THR A 69 -7.61 21.67 10.81
N ILE A 70 -7.60 20.73 11.75
CA ILE A 70 -8.71 19.77 11.91
C ILE A 70 -10.01 20.49 12.30
N LYS A 71 -9.93 21.53 13.13
CA LYS A 71 -11.12 22.35 13.47
C LYS A 71 -11.68 23.06 12.24
N ASP A 72 -10.80 23.50 11.34
CA ASP A 72 -11.14 24.25 10.13
C ASP A 72 -11.60 23.38 8.95
N CYS A 73 -11.19 22.12 8.86
CA CYS A 73 -11.59 21.22 7.78
C CYS A 73 -13.07 20.77 7.86
N ASP A 74 -13.64 20.29 6.76
CA ASP A 74 -14.99 19.72 6.69
C ASP A 74 -14.98 18.20 6.90
N ALA A 75 -13.98 17.52 6.34
CA ALA A 75 -13.81 16.08 6.40
C ALA A 75 -12.35 15.67 6.60
N ILE A 76 -12.14 14.52 7.23
CA ILE A 76 -10.84 13.90 7.47
C ILE A 76 -10.78 12.58 6.70
N ILE A 77 -9.78 12.42 5.84
CA ILE A 77 -9.50 11.17 5.12
C ILE A 77 -8.26 10.52 5.70
N PHE A 78 -8.43 9.34 6.29
CA PHE A 78 -7.33 8.43 6.61
C PHE A 78 -7.02 7.59 5.35
N GLY A 79 -6.05 8.05 4.56
CA GLY A 79 -5.80 7.60 3.20
C GLY A 79 -4.91 6.35 3.09
N GLY A 80 -5.47 5.19 3.39
CA GLY A 80 -4.85 3.90 3.16
C GLY A 80 -3.80 3.46 4.19
N GLY A 81 -3.30 2.24 4.00
CA GLY A 81 -2.29 1.64 4.88
C GLY A 81 -2.89 0.99 6.14
N ASN A 82 -2.02 0.71 7.12
CA ASN A 82 -2.41 0.23 8.44
C ASN A 82 -2.10 1.33 9.47
N LEU A 83 -2.83 2.46 9.43
CA LEU A 83 -2.53 3.59 10.31
C LEU A 83 -2.88 3.28 11.78
N PHE A 84 -3.96 2.51 12.01
CA PHE A 84 -4.38 2.08 13.33
C PHE A 84 -3.81 0.70 13.67
N GLN A 85 -2.52 0.66 14.06
CA GLN A 85 -1.85 -0.55 14.55
C GLN A 85 -0.79 -0.19 15.60
N SER A 86 -0.54 -1.08 16.56
CA SER A 86 0.44 -0.85 17.63
C SER A 86 1.58 -1.86 17.65
N GLU A 87 1.74 -2.63 16.57
CA GLU A 87 2.83 -3.61 16.44
C GLU A 87 4.19 -2.92 16.37
N THR A 88 4.30 -1.89 15.53
CA THR A 88 5.54 -1.14 15.35
C THR A 88 5.71 -0.03 16.38
N SER A 89 4.65 0.70 16.71
CA SER A 89 4.72 1.84 17.65
C SER A 89 3.36 2.22 18.22
N TYR A 90 3.21 2.11 19.55
CA TYR A 90 2.05 2.66 20.26
C TYR A 90 1.94 4.18 20.12
N ARG A 91 3.07 4.90 19.98
CA ARG A 91 3.06 6.36 19.75
C ARG A 91 2.41 6.69 18.40
N SER A 92 2.70 5.91 17.37
CA SER A 92 2.09 6.08 16.04
C SER A 92 0.58 5.81 16.09
N PHE A 93 0.15 4.73 16.76
CA PHE A 93 -1.28 4.49 17.00
C PHE A 93 -1.95 5.69 17.68
N MET A 94 -1.33 6.21 18.74
CA MET A 94 -1.85 7.34 19.50
C MET A 94 -1.95 8.62 18.69
N TYR A 95 -1.02 8.85 17.76
CA TYR A 95 -1.05 9.98 16.83
C TYR A 95 -2.30 9.94 15.93
N TYR A 96 -2.53 8.82 15.24
CA TYR A 96 -3.72 8.68 14.38
C TYR A 96 -5.03 8.66 15.19
N TYR A 97 -5.03 8.02 16.36
CA TYR A 97 -6.16 8.08 17.29
C TYR A 97 -6.48 9.52 17.74
N TYR A 98 -5.46 10.31 18.08
CA TYR A 98 -5.64 11.70 18.50
C TYR A 98 -6.33 12.54 17.41
N ILE A 99 -5.93 12.36 16.16
CA ILE A 99 -6.51 13.07 15.02
C ILE A 99 -7.96 12.65 14.80
N ALA A 100 -8.25 11.35 14.83
CA ALA A 100 -9.62 10.85 14.73
C ALA A 100 -10.49 11.34 15.89
N TYR A 101 -9.94 11.36 17.10
CA TYR A 101 -10.60 11.88 18.29
C TYR A 101 -10.93 13.38 18.16
N LEU A 102 -9.99 14.19 17.66
CA LEU A 102 -10.25 15.61 17.39
C LEU A 102 -11.32 15.80 16.31
N GLY A 103 -11.29 15.00 15.24
CA GLY A 103 -12.32 15.00 14.21
C GLY A 103 -13.70 14.75 14.79
N ALA A 104 -13.86 13.70 15.59
CA ALA A 104 -15.11 13.39 16.27
C ALA A 104 -15.53 14.49 17.25
N LYS A 105 -14.58 15.02 18.05
CA LYS A 105 -14.83 16.12 18.99
C LYS A 105 -15.31 17.40 18.30
N PHE A 106 -14.82 17.67 17.10
CA PHE A 106 -15.24 18.80 16.28
C PHE A 106 -16.34 18.47 15.28
N ASN A 107 -17.01 17.32 15.45
CA ASN A 107 -18.16 16.88 14.66
C ASN A 107 -17.88 16.78 13.14
N LYS A 108 -16.63 16.48 12.77
CA LYS A 108 -16.18 16.31 11.37
C LYS A 108 -16.58 14.94 10.85
N THR A 109 -16.74 14.83 9.53
CA THR A 109 -16.90 13.52 8.88
C THR A 109 -15.54 12.84 8.79
N ILE A 110 -15.47 11.57 9.17
CA ILE A 110 -14.23 10.78 9.15
C ILE A 110 -14.36 9.67 8.12
N LEU A 111 -13.39 9.59 7.22
CA LEU A 111 -13.32 8.62 6.14
C LEU A 111 -12.11 7.72 6.34
N LEU A 112 -12.35 6.42 6.56
CA LEU A 112 -11.32 5.38 6.59
C LEU A 112 -11.25 4.71 5.22
N LEU A 113 -10.42 5.22 4.30
CA LEU A 113 -10.41 4.76 2.91
C LEU A 113 -9.19 3.88 2.65
N SER A 114 -9.38 2.72 2.02
CA SER A 114 -8.32 1.72 1.78
C SER A 114 -7.56 1.29 3.05
N GLN A 115 -8.20 1.36 4.22
CA GLN A 115 -7.57 1.08 5.52
C GLN A 115 -7.57 -0.42 5.82
N GLY A 116 -6.50 -0.88 6.46
CA GLY A 116 -6.45 -2.16 7.17
C GLY A 116 -6.11 -1.95 8.65
N PHE A 117 -6.46 -2.91 9.49
CA PHE A 117 -6.06 -2.94 10.88
C PHE A 117 -4.95 -3.98 11.06
N GLY A 118 -3.78 -3.49 11.48
CA GLY A 118 -2.64 -4.33 11.81
C GLY A 118 -2.83 -5.06 13.14
N SER A 119 -1.74 -5.65 13.64
CA SER A 119 -1.75 -6.30 14.95
C SER A 119 -1.82 -5.24 16.07
N PHE A 120 -2.44 -5.61 17.19
CA PHE A 120 -2.52 -4.78 18.39
C PHE A 120 -1.84 -5.50 19.54
N LYS A 121 -0.83 -4.86 20.14
CA LYS A 121 -0.14 -5.40 21.33
C LYS A 121 -0.96 -5.18 22.60
N GLU A 122 -1.66 -4.06 22.71
CA GLU A 122 -2.37 -3.65 23.91
C GLU A 122 -3.89 -3.67 23.73
N LYS A 123 -4.62 -4.20 24.73
CA LYS A 123 -6.10 -4.16 24.77
C LYS A 123 -6.67 -2.73 24.68
N ARG A 124 -5.95 -1.75 25.24
CA ARG A 124 -6.35 -0.33 25.21
C ARG A 124 -6.39 0.24 23.79
N SER A 125 -5.49 -0.20 22.91
CA SER A 125 -5.46 0.22 21.50
C SER A 125 -6.73 -0.23 20.78
N LEU A 126 -7.15 -1.47 21.01
CA LEU A 126 -8.41 -2.00 20.47
C LEU A 126 -9.64 -1.25 21.01
N GLN A 127 -9.70 -0.96 22.31
CA GLN A 127 -10.81 -0.20 22.90
C GLN A 127 -10.93 1.21 22.30
N LYS A 128 -9.80 1.89 22.13
CA LYS A 128 -9.71 3.21 21.48
C LYS A 128 -10.18 3.16 20.03
N LEU A 129 -9.74 2.16 19.27
CA LEU A 129 -10.19 1.97 17.90
C LEU A 129 -11.70 1.72 17.83
N LYS A 130 -12.26 0.84 18.67
CA LYS A 130 -13.72 0.61 18.75
C LYS A 130 -14.49 1.90 19.02
N LYS A 131 -14.00 2.74 19.94
CA LYS A 131 -14.61 4.04 20.25
C LYS A 131 -14.66 4.96 19.03
N ILE A 132 -13.60 5.01 18.23
CA ILE A 132 -13.57 5.79 16.98
C ILE A 132 -14.50 5.17 15.95
N LEU A 133 -14.48 3.85 15.77
CA LEU A 133 -15.32 3.16 14.80
C LEU A 133 -16.81 3.39 15.04
N SER A 134 -17.25 3.39 16.30
CA SER A 134 -18.64 3.66 16.69
C SER A 134 -19.09 5.12 16.51
N TYR A 135 -18.21 6.01 16.03
CA TYR A 135 -18.59 7.39 15.75
C TYR A 135 -19.58 7.48 14.57
N PRO A 136 -20.76 8.13 14.72
CA PRO A 136 -21.83 8.08 13.71
C PRO A 136 -21.48 8.66 12.34
N LYS A 137 -20.60 9.68 12.29
CA LYS A 137 -20.13 10.29 11.03
C LYS A 137 -18.82 9.68 10.53
N LEU A 138 -18.51 8.45 10.96
CA LEU A 138 -17.44 7.66 10.39
C LEU A 138 -18.01 6.79 9.27
N TYR A 139 -17.34 6.82 8.12
CA TYR A 139 -17.55 5.94 6.99
C TYR A 139 -16.23 5.28 6.62
N GLY A 140 -16.27 4.11 6.00
CA GLY A 140 -15.04 3.41 5.65
C GLY A 140 -15.17 2.45 4.48
N ASN A 141 -14.04 2.27 3.81
CA ASN A 141 -13.80 1.23 2.84
C ASN A 141 -12.50 0.51 3.25
N LEU A 142 -12.62 -0.74 3.70
CA LEU A 142 -11.51 -1.50 4.24
C LEU A 142 -10.96 -2.48 3.23
N ARG A 143 -9.62 -2.57 3.13
CA ARG A 143 -8.92 -3.31 2.07
C ARG A 143 -8.78 -4.82 2.29
N ASP A 144 -9.26 -5.33 3.42
CA ASP A 144 -9.22 -6.76 3.76
C ASP A 144 -10.42 -7.23 4.59
N LYS A 145 -10.83 -8.49 4.36
CA LYS A 145 -12.00 -9.11 5.01
C LYS A 145 -11.93 -9.11 6.54
N THR A 146 -10.74 -9.25 7.13
CA THR A 146 -10.60 -9.31 8.60
C THR A 146 -10.86 -7.95 9.23
N SER A 147 -10.28 -6.89 8.66
CA SER A 147 -10.51 -5.52 9.10
C SER A 147 -11.97 -5.11 8.92
N TYR A 148 -12.57 -5.47 7.77
CA TYR A 148 -14.00 -5.30 7.49
C TYR A 148 -14.89 -5.97 8.53
N ALA A 149 -14.68 -7.26 8.79
CA ALA A 149 -15.49 -8.01 9.77
C ALA A 149 -15.37 -7.44 11.19
N PHE A 150 -14.21 -6.88 11.55
CA PHE A 150 -14.02 -6.21 12.83
C PHE A 150 -14.78 -4.89 12.92
N ALA A 151 -14.64 -4.01 11.93
CA ALA A 151 -15.23 -2.67 11.98
C ALA A 151 -16.73 -2.62 11.70
N SER A 152 -17.24 -3.50 10.83
CA SER A 152 -18.68 -3.59 10.53
C SER A 152 -19.54 -3.93 11.76
N ARG A 153 -18.97 -4.61 12.77
CA ARG A 153 -19.62 -4.85 14.07
C ARG A 153 -19.80 -3.58 14.90
N CYS A 154 -18.97 -2.56 14.65
CA CYS A 154 -19.01 -1.29 15.37
C CYS A 154 -19.80 -0.22 14.62
N ASN A 155 -19.85 -0.28 13.28
CA ASN A 155 -20.47 0.73 12.45
C ASN A 155 -20.93 0.14 11.11
N LYS A 156 -22.17 0.44 10.72
CA LYS A 156 -22.80 -0.06 9.48
C LYS A 156 -22.33 0.69 8.23
N ASN A 157 -21.70 1.85 8.38
CA ASN A 157 -21.17 2.67 7.28
C ASN A 157 -19.80 2.19 6.76
N ILE A 158 -19.46 0.93 7.02
CA ILE A 158 -18.21 0.30 6.62
C ILE A 158 -18.49 -0.65 5.47
N SER A 159 -17.71 -0.51 4.40
CA SER A 159 -17.73 -1.36 3.22
C SER A 159 -16.40 -2.12 3.07
N LEU A 160 -16.44 -3.23 2.35
CA LEU A 160 -15.26 -3.98 1.94
C LEU A 160 -14.84 -3.52 0.55
N GLY A 161 -13.58 -3.17 0.39
CA GLY A 161 -12.94 -2.89 -0.89
C GLY A 161 -11.61 -3.62 -1.00
N VAL A 162 -10.73 -3.11 -1.86
CA VAL A 162 -9.34 -3.57 -2.01
C VAL A 162 -8.37 -2.41 -1.78
N ASP A 163 -7.08 -2.72 -1.75
CA ASP A 163 -6.07 -1.67 -1.66
C ASP A 163 -6.07 -0.81 -2.93
N VAL A 164 -6.13 0.51 -2.75
CA VAL A 164 -6.25 1.47 -3.86
C VAL A 164 -4.93 1.92 -4.44
N GLY A 165 -3.78 1.52 -3.88
CA GLY A 165 -2.47 1.97 -4.34
C GLY A 165 -2.26 1.81 -5.86
N PRO A 166 -2.55 0.64 -6.46
CA PRO A 166 -2.41 0.46 -7.91
C PRO A 166 -3.35 1.29 -8.78
N TYR A 167 -4.27 2.08 -8.22
CA TYR A 167 -5.13 2.97 -9.00
C TYR A 167 -4.34 3.99 -9.81
N ALA A 168 -3.21 4.45 -9.27
CA ALA A 168 -2.29 5.32 -9.98
C ALA A 168 -1.74 4.73 -11.29
N PHE A 169 -1.95 3.44 -11.55
CA PHE A 169 -1.46 2.71 -12.72
C PHE A 169 -2.58 2.24 -13.64
N LEU A 170 -3.83 2.67 -13.42
CA LEU A 170 -4.98 2.11 -14.17
C LEU A 170 -4.81 2.17 -15.69
N ASN A 171 -4.22 3.25 -16.19
CA ASN A 171 -3.97 3.48 -17.61
C ASN A 171 -2.49 3.28 -18.01
N TYR A 172 -1.69 2.61 -17.18
CA TYR A 172 -0.28 2.38 -17.44
C TYR A 172 -0.12 1.29 -18.51
N THR A 173 0.53 1.64 -19.62
CA THR A 173 0.86 0.70 -20.70
C THR A 173 2.17 -0.01 -20.41
N TYR A 174 2.20 -1.32 -20.59
CA TYR A 174 3.37 -2.14 -20.32
C TYR A 174 3.40 -3.35 -21.26
N GLU A 175 4.59 -3.91 -21.44
CA GLU A 175 4.81 -5.18 -22.12
C GLU A 175 5.68 -6.07 -21.24
N LYS A 176 5.31 -7.35 -21.11
CA LYS A 176 6.08 -8.30 -20.30
C LYS A 176 7.36 -8.70 -21.02
N THR A 177 8.46 -8.64 -20.29
CA THR A 177 9.79 -9.06 -20.74
C THR A 177 10.29 -10.19 -19.86
N ASP A 178 11.36 -10.88 -20.29
CA ASP A 178 12.06 -11.87 -19.46
C ASP A 178 12.83 -11.14 -18.35
N LYS A 179 12.08 -10.68 -17.35
CA LYS A 179 12.58 -9.90 -16.23
C LYS A 179 12.02 -10.41 -14.90
N ILE A 180 12.86 -10.39 -13.88
CA ILE A 180 12.56 -10.76 -12.51
C ILE A 180 12.77 -9.53 -11.62
N SER A 181 11.74 -9.14 -10.87
CA SER A 181 11.84 -8.09 -9.85
C SER A 181 11.91 -8.70 -8.46
N VAL A 182 12.93 -8.35 -7.68
CA VAL A 182 13.10 -8.82 -6.30
C VAL A 182 13.12 -7.64 -5.31
N CYS A 183 12.42 -7.77 -4.19
CA CYS A 183 12.49 -6.78 -3.11
C CYS A 183 12.44 -7.45 -1.75
N LEU A 184 13.60 -7.53 -1.09
CA LEU A 184 13.77 -8.11 0.24
C LEU A 184 13.79 -7.03 1.34
N LYS A 185 13.28 -7.39 2.50
CA LYS A 185 13.19 -6.57 3.73
C LYS A 185 13.59 -7.37 4.96
N GLU A 186 13.11 -8.60 5.08
CA GLU A 186 13.40 -9.49 6.21
C GLU A 186 14.79 -10.13 6.06
N GLU A 187 15.34 -10.66 7.14
CA GLU A 187 16.61 -11.41 7.08
C GLU A 187 16.38 -12.75 6.39
N HIS A 188 17.14 -13.00 5.33
CA HIS A 188 17.00 -14.19 4.49
C HIS A 188 18.36 -14.83 4.23
N ASP A 189 18.37 -16.15 4.07
CA ASP A 189 19.52 -16.83 3.49
C ASP A 189 19.55 -16.60 1.97
N LEU A 190 20.48 -15.77 1.52
CA LEU A 190 20.61 -15.39 0.12
C LEU A 190 21.19 -16.51 -0.75
N GLN A 191 21.80 -17.55 -0.18
CA GLN A 191 22.43 -18.62 -0.96
C GLN A 191 21.40 -19.35 -1.83
N HIS A 192 20.35 -19.88 -1.21
CA HIS A 192 19.29 -20.62 -1.90
C HIS A 192 18.57 -19.76 -2.94
N LEU A 193 18.34 -18.48 -2.64
CA LEU A 193 17.73 -17.55 -3.59
C LEU A 193 18.66 -17.29 -4.79
N THR A 194 19.97 -17.15 -4.56
CA THR A 194 20.96 -16.95 -5.62
C THR A 194 21.02 -18.18 -6.53
N GLU A 195 21.06 -19.38 -5.95
CA GLU A 195 21.05 -20.65 -6.69
C GLU A 195 19.77 -20.85 -7.50
N PHE A 196 18.62 -20.45 -6.97
CA PHE A 196 17.37 -20.49 -7.72
C PHE A 196 17.38 -19.52 -8.90
N LEU A 197 17.77 -18.26 -8.65
CA LEU A 197 17.78 -17.22 -9.66
C LEU A 197 18.79 -17.50 -10.78
N SER A 198 19.88 -18.22 -10.51
CA SER A 198 20.87 -18.61 -11.53
C SER A 198 20.26 -19.48 -12.64
N THR A 199 19.13 -20.15 -12.39
CA THR A 199 18.43 -20.96 -13.40
C THR A 199 17.75 -20.12 -14.49
N PHE A 200 17.69 -18.79 -14.34
CA PHE A 200 17.07 -17.86 -15.26
C PHE A 200 18.10 -17.03 -16.04
N GLU A 201 19.11 -17.66 -16.66
CA GLU A 201 20.19 -16.96 -17.37
C GLU A 201 19.70 -16.04 -18.51
N ASN A 202 18.57 -16.35 -19.13
CA ASN A 202 17.96 -15.53 -20.18
C ASN A 202 17.14 -14.34 -19.64
N TYR A 203 17.01 -14.21 -18.31
CA TYR A 203 16.25 -13.14 -17.69
C TYR A 203 17.18 -12.04 -17.19
N SER A 204 16.68 -10.81 -17.23
CA SER A 204 17.25 -9.70 -16.46
C SER A 204 16.69 -9.69 -15.03
N LEU A 205 17.53 -9.38 -14.05
CA LEU A 205 17.15 -9.29 -12.65
C LEU A 205 17.28 -7.86 -12.15
N SER A 206 16.18 -7.30 -11.65
CA SER A 206 16.14 -5.98 -11.03
C SER A 206 15.80 -6.14 -9.56
N THR A 207 16.61 -5.54 -8.68
CA THR A 207 16.23 -5.42 -7.27
C THR A 207 15.61 -4.06 -6.99
N LEU A 208 14.72 -3.99 -6.00
CA LEU A 208 13.92 -2.79 -5.74
C LEU A 208 14.08 -2.34 -4.29
N VAL A 209 14.15 -1.03 -4.09
CA VAL A 209 14.22 -0.38 -2.78
C VAL A 209 12.91 0.38 -2.55
N ILE A 210 11.96 -0.27 -1.91
CA ILE A 210 10.63 0.28 -1.64
C ILE A 210 10.68 1.27 -0.47
N ASN A 211 11.54 1.00 0.51
CA ASN A 211 11.90 1.88 1.59
C ASN A 211 13.42 1.94 1.73
N ALA A 212 13.99 3.13 1.48
CA ALA A 212 15.44 3.33 1.44
C ALA A 212 16.18 2.88 2.70
N ASN A 213 15.56 3.04 3.87
CA ASN A 213 16.21 2.78 5.16
C ASN A 213 16.19 1.30 5.57
N GLN A 214 15.33 0.49 4.93
CA GLN A 214 15.08 -0.89 5.36
C GLN A 214 15.50 -1.92 4.31
N ASP A 215 15.39 -1.57 3.03
CA ASP A 215 15.53 -2.53 1.94
C ASP A 215 16.90 -2.47 1.27
N ALA A 216 17.54 -1.30 1.25
CA ALA A 216 18.70 -1.04 0.40
C ALA A 216 19.82 -2.09 0.57
N LEU A 217 20.34 -2.25 1.79
CA LEU A 217 21.51 -3.09 2.06
C LEU A 217 21.31 -4.54 1.58
N LYS A 218 20.17 -5.15 1.91
CA LYS A 218 19.84 -6.53 1.54
C LYS A 218 19.73 -6.73 0.03
N ASN A 219 19.13 -5.78 -0.65
CA ASN A 219 18.94 -5.86 -2.10
C ASN A 219 20.27 -5.61 -2.84
N TYR A 220 21.15 -4.73 -2.34
CA TYR A 220 22.52 -4.59 -2.85
C TYR A 220 23.31 -5.90 -2.67
N GLU A 221 23.22 -6.52 -1.50
CA GLU A 221 23.91 -7.80 -1.21
C GLU A 221 23.45 -8.92 -2.16
N LEU A 222 22.15 -9.02 -2.44
CA LEU A 222 21.63 -9.99 -3.41
C LEU A 222 22.20 -9.75 -4.81
N VAL A 223 22.21 -8.50 -5.30
CA VAL A 223 22.78 -8.18 -6.62
C VAL A 223 24.26 -8.54 -6.70
N GLU A 224 25.03 -8.23 -5.66
CA GLU A 224 26.45 -8.60 -5.58
C GLU A 224 26.65 -10.11 -5.62
N ASN A 225 25.85 -10.87 -4.88
CA ASN A 225 25.91 -12.34 -4.89
C ASN A 225 25.57 -12.92 -6.26
N ILE A 226 24.53 -12.42 -6.91
CA ILE A 226 24.11 -12.85 -8.26
C ILE A 226 25.23 -12.57 -9.27
N ARG A 227 25.77 -11.35 -9.28
CA ARG A 227 26.85 -10.96 -10.22
C ARG A 227 28.15 -11.72 -10.01
N LYS A 228 28.45 -12.13 -8.78
CA LYS A 228 29.68 -12.89 -8.45
C LYS A 228 29.55 -14.38 -8.73
N LYS A 229 28.35 -14.95 -8.59
CA LYS A 229 28.14 -16.41 -8.59
C LYS A 229 27.39 -16.93 -9.82
N THR A 230 26.84 -16.06 -10.65
CA THR A 230 25.94 -16.44 -11.75
C THR A 230 26.20 -15.57 -13.00
N ASN A 231 25.68 -16.02 -14.15
CA ASN A 231 25.72 -15.26 -15.40
C ASN A 231 24.50 -14.34 -15.60
N VAL A 232 23.58 -14.28 -14.63
CA VAL A 232 22.34 -13.51 -14.74
C VAL A 232 22.66 -12.02 -14.76
N LEU A 233 22.08 -11.29 -15.72
CA LEU A 233 22.21 -9.84 -15.79
C LEU A 233 21.42 -9.20 -14.65
N ALA A 234 22.10 -8.84 -13.56
CA ALA A 234 21.48 -8.17 -12.42
C ALA A 234 21.75 -6.66 -12.43
N GLU A 235 20.72 -5.82 -12.39
CA GLU A 235 20.85 -4.37 -12.20
C GLU A 235 20.85 -3.99 -10.71
N PHE A 236 21.52 -2.87 -10.38
CA PHE A 236 21.55 -2.36 -9.01
C PHE A 236 20.17 -1.90 -8.53
N PRO A 237 19.91 -1.90 -7.20
CA PRO A 237 18.61 -1.59 -6.65
C PRO A 237 18.05 -0.21 -7.03
N PHE A 238 16.79 -0.17 -7.49
CA PHE A 238 16.11 1.08 -7.84
C PHE A 238 15.36 1.71 -6.67
N LYS A 239 15.58 3.02 -6.49
CA LYS A 239 14.90 3.85 -5.48
C LYS A 239 13.84 4.78 -6.10
N ASP A 240 13.98 5.10 -7.40
CA ASP A 240 13.06 5.99 -8.10
C ASP A 240 11.69 5.32 -8.27
N PRO A 241 10.58 5.96 -7.82
CA PRO A 241 9.25 5.38 -7.92
C PRO A 241 8.83 5.02 -9.34
N ASN A 242 9.14 5.86 -10.34
CA ASN A 242 8.74 5.61 -11.73
C ASN A 242 9.50 4.41 -12.31
N LYS A 243 10.80 4.30 -11.99
CA LYS A 243 11.59 3.13 -12.37
C LYS A 243 11.08 1.87 -11.67
N ILE A 244 10.78 1.91 -10.37
CA ILE A 244 10.19 0.77 -9.64
C ILE A 244 8.92 0.26 -10.36
N ILE A 245 8.02 1.17 -10.75
CA ILE A 245 6.79 0.80 -11.47
C ILE A 245 7.10 0.15 -12.80
N LYS A 246 8.00 0.76 -13.59
CA LYS A 246 8.42 0.22 -14.88
C LYS A 246 8.96 -1.20 -14.73
N GLU A 247 9.93 -1.39 -13.84
CA GLU A 247 10.55 -2.70 -13.60
C GLU A 247 9.51 -3.76 -13.20
N ILE A 248 8.61 -3.47 -12.26
CA ILE A 248 7.56 -4.42 -11.85
C ILE A 248 6.59 -4.70 -13.00
N SER A 249 6.18 -3.67 -13.75
CA SER A 249 5.22 -3.82 -14.84
C SER A 249 5.73 -4.71 -15.96
N GLU A 250 7.02 -4.62 -16.29
CA GLU A 250 7.68 -5.41 -17.32
C GLU A 250 8.07 -6.82 -16.83
N SER A 251 8.13 -7.05 -15.52
CA SER A 251 8.59 -8.32 -14.95
C SER A 251 7.58 -9.46 -15.10
N LYS A 252 8.04 -10.62 -15.55
CA LYS A 252 7.26 -11.87 -15.52
C LYS A 252 7.17 -12.45 -14.11
N ILE A 253 8.25 -12.35 -13.34
CA ILE A 253 8.34 -12.91 -11.98
C ILE A 253 8.60 -11.77 -10.98
N ILE A 254 7.87 -11.77 -9.87
CA ILE A 254 8.03 -10.80 -8.78
C ILE A 254 8.18 -11.56 -7.47
N ILE A 255 9.28 -11.34 -6.76
CA ILE A 255 9.53 -11.89 -5.43
C ILE A 255 9.63 -10.72 -4.45
N SER A 256 8.75 -10.64 -3.47
CA SER A 256 8.80 -9.50 -2.55
C SER A 256 8.32 -9.74 -1.12
N ASP A 257 9.04 -9.13 -0.18
CA ASP A 257 8.60 -9.00 1.21
C ASP A 257 7.55 -7.89 1.41
N ARG A 258 7.47 -6.96 0.45
CA ARG A 258 6.69 -5.73 0.54
C ARG A 258 5.32 -5.89 -0.12
N LEU A 259 4.27 -5.57 0.63
CA LEU A 259 2.88 -5.65 0.16
C LEU A 259 2.64 -4.88 -1.14
N HIS A 260 3.06 -3.61 -1.23
CA HIS A 260 2.74 -2.80 -2.41
C HIS A 260 3.52 -3.23 -3.65
N SER A 261 4.69 -3.84 -3.51
CA SER A 261 5.37 -4.49 -4.64
C SER A 261 4.59 -5.71 -5.12
N ALA A 262 4.09 -6.53 -4.20
CA ALA A 262 3.26 -7.69 -4.53
C ALA A 262 1.94 -7.28 -5.20
N LEU A 263 1.26 -6.25 -4.66
CA LEU A 263 0.04 -5.70 -5.26
C LEU A 263 0.28 -5.17 -6.67
N THR A 264 1.41 -4.49 -6.88
CA THR A 264 1.79 -3.97 -8.20
C THR A 264 2.11 -5.12 -9.17
N GLY A 265 2.79 -6.17 -8.71
CA GLY A 265 3.06 -7.38 -9.48
C GLY A 265 1.77 -8.07 -9.94
N ILE A 266 0.83 -8.31 -9.02
CA ILE A 266 -0.48 -8.89 -9.33
C ILE A 266 -1.29 -7.98 -10.25
N PHE A 267 -1.28 -6.66 -10.02
CA PHE A 267 -1.97 -5.70 -10.88
C PHE A 267 -1.50 -5.76 -12.33
N PHE A 268 -0.20 -5.98 -12.55
CA PHE A 268 0.38 -6.16 -13.89
C PHE A 268 0.45 -7.62 -14.35
N ALA A 269 -0.32 -8.54 -13.75
CA ALA A 269 -0.37 -9.95 -14.13
C ALA A 269 1.00 -10.66 -14.10
N GLY A 270 1.90 -10.23 -13.23
CA GLY A 270 3.17 -10.92 -13.02
C GLY A 270 3.04 -12.04 -11.98
N GLN A 271 3.78 -13.13 -12.20
CA GLN A 271 3.89 -14.27 -11.30
C GLN A 271 4.51 -13.81 -9.98
N THR A 272 3.64 -13.54 -9.01
CA THR A 272 4.02 -12.87 -7.77
C THR A 272 4.13 -13.89 -6.64
N ILE A 273 5.27 -13.88 -5.95
CA ILE A 273 5.60 -14.71 -4.80
C ILE A 273 5.94 -13.75 -3.65
N THR A 274 5.28 -13.89 -2.49
CA THR A 274 5.27 -12.83 -1.47
C THR A 274 5.59 -13.34 -0.07
N PHE A 275 6.25 -12.54 0.76
CA PHE A 275 6.55 -12.94 2.13
C PHE A 275 5.29 -13.21 2.98
N ASN A 276 5.34 -14.28 3.76
CA ASN A 276 4.26 -14.82 4.57
C ASN A 276 4.14 -14.06 5.91
N ASN A 277 3.52 -12.89 5.86
CA ASN A 277 3.06 -12.18 7.05
C ASN A 277 1.53 -11.99 7.03
N ILE A 278 0.95 -11.74 8.21
CA ILE A 278 -0.50 -11.59 8.39
C ILE A 278 -1.08 -10.54 7.45
N LYS A 279 -0.38 -9.40 7.29
CA LYS A 279 -0.81 -8.28 6.45
C LYS A 279 -0.89 -8.70 4.98
N ASN A 280 0.16 -9.29 4.44
CA ASN A 280 0.24 -9.72 3.05
C ASN A 280 -0.84 -10.77 2.77
N ARG A 281 -0.98 -11.79 3.63
CA ARG A 281 -2.02 -12.81 3.46
C ARG A 281 -3.43 -12.22 3.42
N ARG A 282 -3.76 -11.33 4.36
CA ARG A 282 -5.10 -10.74 4.46
C ARG A 282 -5.48 -9.93 3.22
N VAL A 283 -4.56 -9.11 2.73
CA VAL A 283 -4.82 -8.22 1.59
C VAL A 283 -4.84 -9.02 0.29
N LEU A 284 -3.87 -9.91 0.05
CA LEU A 284 -3.82 -10.67 -1.22
C LEU A 284 -4.97 -11.68 -1.33
N LYS A 285 -5.33 -12.37 -0.24
CA LYS A 285 -6.49 -13.27 -0.24
C LYS A 285 -7.84 -12.57 -0.35
N ASN A 286 -7.89 -11.25 -0.10
CA ASN A 286 -9.09 -10.45 -0.35
C ASN A 286 -9.28 -10.17 -1.85
N ILE A 287 -8.19 -10.13 -2.62
CA ILE A 287 -8.21 -10.03 -4.08
C ILE A 287 -8.66 -11.36 -4.68
N LYS A 288 -7.94 -12.46 -4.42
CA LYS A 288 -8.31 -13.81 -4.88
C LYS A 288 -8.07 -14.82 -3.75
N GLU A 289 -9.10 -15.57 -3.39
CA GLU A 289 -9.13 -16.34 -2.13
C GLU A 289 -8.16 -17.55 -2.11
N ASP A 290 -8.00 -18.16 -3.27
CA ASP A 290 -7.10 -19.28 -3.56
C ASP A 290 -5.63 -18.85 -3.74
N TYR A 291 -5.31 -17.55 -3.74
CA TYR A 291 -3.93 -17.08 -3.77
C TYR A 291 -3.16 -17.62 -2.56
N ASN A 292 -2.11 -18.40 -2.80
CA ASN A 292 -1.35 -19.11 -1.77
C ASN A 292 0.18 -19.06 -1.95
N PHE A 293 0.70 -18.19 -2.81
CA PHE A 293 2.13 -18.11 -3.12
C PHE A 293 2.89 -17.25 -2.10
N PHE A 294 3.06 -17.82 -0.90
CA PHE A 294 3.73 -17.16 0.20
C PHE A 294 4.94 -17.93 0.70
N TYR A 295 6.09 -17.25 0.85
CA TYR A 295 7.30 -17.82 1.44
C TYR A 295 7.59 -17.21 2.81
N LYS A 296 8.18 -17.99 3.71
CA LYS A 296 8.79 -17.46 4.94
C LYS A 296 10.31 -17.48 4.86
N ASN A 297 10.87 -18.50 4.23
CA ASN A 297 12.30 -18.61 3.94
C ASN A 297 12.52 -18.60 2.43
N THR A 298 13.64 -18.05 2.00
CA THR A 298 14.03 -18.02 0.58
C THR A 298 14.19 -19.41 -0.04
N SER A 299 14.52 -20.43 0.75
CA SER A 299 14.58 -21.82 0.30
C SER A 299 13.22 -22.40 -0.13
N GLU A 300 12.11 -21.78 0.26
CA GLU A 300 10.75 -22.19 -0.15
C GLU A 300 10.38 -21.66 -1.55
N ILE A 301 11.04 -20.58 -2.01
CA ILE A 301 10.70 -19.87 -3.25
C ILE A 301 10.72 -20.79 -4.48
N PRO A 302 11.72 -21.69 -4.69
CA PRO A 302 11.72 -22.59 -5.84
C PRO A 302 10.48 -23.48 -5.88
N PHE A 303 10.09 -24.05 -4.73
CA PHE A 303 8.91 -24.91 -4.64
C PHE A 303 7.63 -24.15 -4.94
N ILE A 304 7.50 -22.93 -4.42
CA ILE A 304 6.34 -22.07 -4.69
C ILE A 304 6.29 -21.66 -6.17
N TYR A 305 7.43 -21.36 -6.78
CA TYR A 305 7.52 -21.09 -8.21
C TYR A 305 7.06 -22.31 -9.02
N TYR A 306 7.57 -23.50 -8.73
CA TYR A 306 7.13 -24.70 -9.45
C TYR A 306 5.66 -25.05 -9.18
N ASP A 307 5.12 -24.77 -8.00
CA ASP A 307 3.70 -24.91 -7.69
C ASP A 307 2.84 -24.01 -8.58
N THR A 308 3.21 -22.74 -8.76
CA THR A 308 2.47 -21.85 -9.66
C THR A 308 2.46 -22.33 -11.12
N VAL A 309 3.57 -22.92 -11.58
CA VAL A 309 3.70 -23.44 -12.95
C VAL A 309 2.92 -24.73 -13.10
N SER A 310 3.08 -25.68 -12.19
CA SER A 310 2.41 -27.00 -12.25
C SER A 310 0.91 -26.93 -12.04
N SER A 311 0.43 -25.99 -11.22
CA SER A 311 -1.00 -25.70 -11.05
C SER A 311 -1.59 -24.89 -12.21
N ASN A 312 -0.77 -24.41 -13.15
CA ASN A 312 -1.17 -23.47 -14.20
C ASN A 312 -1.96 -22.27 -13.63
N TYR A 313 -1.51 -21.70 -12.52
CA TYR A 313 -2.23 -20.61 -11.87
C TYR A 313 -2.31 -19.38 -12.78
N ASP A 314 -3.52 -18.90 -13.03
CA ASP A 314 -3.75 -17.76 -13.91
C ASP A 314 -3.57 -16.42 -13.19
N PHE A 315 -2.36 -15.86 -13.29
CA PHE A 315 -2.04 -14.52 -12.78
C PHE A 315 -2.73 -13.40 -13.57
N LYS A 316 -3.15 -13.66 -14.82
CA LYS A 316 -3.92 -12.68 -15.61
C LYS A 316 -5.34 -12.60 -15.07
N GLU A 317 -5.98 -13.72 -14.79
CA GLU A 317 -7.29 -13.74 -14.12
C GLU A 317 -7.21 -13.05 -12.75
N ALA A 318 -6.15 -13.28 -11.96
CA ALA A 318 -5.96 -12.59 -10.69
C ALA A 318 -5.81 -11.06 -10.86
N SER A 319 -5.12 -10.61 -11.91
CA SER A 319 -5.00 -9.19 -12.29
C SER A 319 -6.36 -8.59 -12.65
N ASP A 320 -7.13 -9.28 -13.48
CA ASP A 320 -8.45 -8.81 -13.95
C ASP A 320 -9.44 -8.71 -12.78
N ILE A 321 -9.50 -9.73 -11.92
CA ILE A 321 -10.29 -9.69 -10.67
C ILE A 321 -9.86 -8.51 -9.79
N TYR A 322 -8.56 -8.24 -9.69
CA TYR A 322 -8.07 -7.12 -8.90
C TYR A 322 -8.53 -5.78 -9.49
N LYS A 323 -8.38 -5.59 -10.81
CA LYS A 323 -8.79 -4.37 -11.51
C LYS A 323 -10.29 -4.10 -11.38
N ASP A 324 -11.13 -5.13 -11.51
CA ASP A 324 -12.58 -4.99 -11.36
C ASP A 324 -12.96 -4.57 -9.93
N LYS A 325 -12.39 -5.24 -8.92
CA LYS A 325 -12.61 -4.88 -7.52
C LYS A 325 -12.08 -3.48 -7.20
N LEU A 326 -10.96 -3.11 -7.80
CA LEU A 326 -10.35 -1.79 -7.65
C LEU A 326 -11.25 -0.71 -8.25
N GLN A 327 -11.73 -0.88 -9.48
CA GLN A 327 -12.66 0.06 -10.11
C GLN A 327 -13.93 0.26 -9.28
N LYS A 328 -14.52 -0.83 -8.77
CA LYS A 328 -15.67 -0.75 -7.86
C LYS A 328 -15.32 0.01 -6.57
N THR A 329 -14.19 -0.32 -5.95
CA THR A 329 -13.73 0.36 -4.72
C THR A 329 -13.55 1.86 -4.94
N ILE A 330 -12.98 2.24 -6.09
CA ILE A 330 -12.76 3.63 -6.46
C ILE A 330 -14.09 4.34 -6.72
N PHE A 331 -15.02 3.70 -7.41
CA PHE A 331 -16.37 4.24 -7.60
C PHE A 331 -17.04 4.53 -6.25
N ASP A 332 -17.04 3.56 -5.33
CA ASP A 332 -17.62 3.70 -3.99
C ASP A 332 -16.94 4.84 -3.21
N ILE A 333 -15.61 4.95 -3.28
CA ILE A 333 -14.84 6.03 -2.66
C ILE A 333 -15.20 7.40 -3.24
N LYS A 334 -15.28 7.52 -4.58
CA LYS A 334 -15.63 8.77 -5.26
C LYS A 334 -17.02 9.25 -4.85
N THR A 335 -18.01 8.35 -4.93
CA THR A 335 -19.39 8.63 -4.53
C THR A 335 -19.47 9.03 -3.05
N LEU A 336 -18.74 8.33 -2.17
CA LEU A 336 -18.69 8.66 -0.75
C LEU A 336 -18.14 10.06 -0.51
N ILE A 337 -16.98 10.39 -1.10
CA ILE A 337 -16.36 11.72 -0.95
C ILE A 337 -17.31 12.80 -1.48
N GLN A 338 -17.90 12.62 -2.66
CA GLN A 338 -18.85 13.58 -3.26
C GLN A 338 -20.14 13.74 -2.45
N SER A 339 -20.60 12.72 -1.72
CA SER A 339 -21.79 12.83 -0.87
C SER A 339 -21.57 13.66 0.40
N ILE A 340 -20.30 13.84 0.80
CA ILE A 340 -19.90 14.52 2.05
C ILE A 340 -19.49 15.97 1.79
N LEU A 341 -18.85 16.22 0.64
CA LEU A 341 -18.44 17.54 0.17
C LEU A 341 -19.61 18.21 -0.52
#